data_AF-A0A5D0HWR1-F1
#
_entry.id   AF-A0A5D0HWR1-F1
#
_cell.length_a   1.000
_cell.length_b   1.000
_cell.length_c   1.000
_cell.angle_alpha   90.00
_cell.angle_beta   90.00
_cell.angle_gamma   90.00
#
_symmetry.space_group_name_H-M   'P 1'
#
loop_
_entity.id
_entity.type
_entity.pdbx_description
1 polymer ?
#
loop_
_entity_poly.entity_id
_entity_poly.type
_entity_poly.pdbx_seq_one_letter_code
_entity_poly.pdbx_strand_id
1 'polypeptide(L)' 'MSETLFEKRKKAIGQRIKQLRINAGYSSYAKFAIEHNLESKSVWRWENGRNYKLETLSHLAEIHGLTLEEFFKGIE' A
#
# COMPACT_ATOMS: atom_id res chain seq x y z
N MET A 1 2.31 -17.09 20.12
CA MET A 1 3.06 -15.80 20.12
C MET A 1 2.06 -14.69 19.89
N SER A 2 2.01 -13.68 20.77
CA SER A 2 1.19 -12.50 20.55
C SER A 2 1.74 -11.71 19.35
N GLU A 3 0.84 -11.13 18.56
CA GLU A 3 1.22 -10.27 17.43
C GLU A 3 1.90 -9.00 17.96
N THR A 4 3.08 -8.67 17.41
CA THR A 4 3.82 -7.47 17.83
C THR A 4 3.19 -6.21 17.26
N LEU A 5 3.41 -5.07 17.93
CA LEU A 5 2.98 -3.76 17.42
C LEU A 5 3.53 -3.48 16.01
N PHE A 6 4.77 -3.91 15.75
CA PHE A 6 5.39 -3.78 14.44
C PHE A 6 4.63 -4.54 13.35
N GLU A 7 4.21 -5.78 13.62
CA GLU A 7 3.41 -6.55 12.66
C GLU A 7 2.03 -5.92 12.41
N LYS A 8 1.39 -5.37 13.46
CA LYS A 8 0.13 -4.63 13.33
C LYS A 8 0.28 -3.41 12.41
N ARG A 9 1.30 -2.59 12.61
CA ARG A 9 1.60 -1.43 11.77
C ARG A 9 1.83 -1.81 10.33
N LYS A 10 2.61 -2.87 10.08
CA LYS A 10 2.84 -3.34 8.71
C LYS A 10 1.55 -3.74 8.01
N LYS A 11 0.66 -4.45 8.70
CA LYS A 11 -0.64 -4.84 8.18
C LYS A 11 -1.53 -3.61 7.92
N ALA A 12 -1.54 -2.64 8.81
CA ALA A 12 -2.29 -1.39 8.64
C ALA A 12 -1.82 -0.61 7.39
N ILE A 13 -0.50 -0.51 7.18
CA ILE A 13 0.07 0.08 5.97
C ILE A 13 -0.35 -0.71 4.73
N GLY A 14 -0.30 -2.04 4.75
CA GLY A 14 -0.76 -2.86 3.62
C GLY A 14 -2.25 -2.66 3.30
N GLN A 15 -3.09 -2.59 4.34
CA GLN A 15 -4.52 -2.28 4.21
C GLN A 15 -4.73 -0.90 3.58
N ARG A 16 -3.94 0.10 3.97
CA ARG A 16 -3.99 1.44 3.37
C ARG A 16 -3.69 1.41 1.88
N ILE A 17 -2.64 0.70 1.46
CA ILE A 17 -2.28 0.53 0.04
C ILE A 17 -3.44 -0.11 -0.73
N LYS A 18 -4.03 -1.17 -0.18
CA LYS A 18 -5.18 -1.84 -0.78
C LYS A 18 -6.39 -0.92 -0.92
N GLN A 19 -6.66 -0.11 0.11
CA GLN A 19 -7.78 0.83 0.11
C GLN A 19 -7.59 1.91 -0.97
N LEU A 20 -6.38 2.45 -1.11
CA LEU A 20 -6.07 3.45 -2.14
C LEU A 20 -6.32 2.89 -3.54
N ARG A 21 -5.88 1.66 -3.81
CA ARG A 21 -6.20 0.97 -5.06
C ARG A 21 -7.70 0.85 -5.31
N ILE A 22 -8.46 0.40 -4.31
CA ILE A 22 -9.93 0.22 -4.44
C ILE A 22 -10.62 1.56 -4.68
N ASN A 23 -10.21 2.60 -3.95
CA ASN A 23 -10.75 3.97 -4.11
C ASN A 23 -10.43 4.56 -5.49
N ALA A 24 -9.30 4.18 -6.08
CA ALA A 24 -8.95 4.54 -7.45
C ALA A 24 -9.71 3.72 -8.51
N GLY A 25 -10.66 2.86 -8.12
CA GLY A 25 -11.54 2.12 -9.02
C GLY A 25 -11.04 0.74 -9.46
N TYR A 26 -9.90 0.29 -8.93
CA TYR A 26 -9.32 -1.00 -9.35
C TYR A 26 -9.76 -2.15 -8.44
N SER A 27 -10.49 -3.10 -9.02
CA SER A 27 -10.85 -4.34 -8.33
C SER A 27 -9.69 -5.34 -8.19
N SER A 28 -8.69 -5.25 -9.07
CA SER A 28 -7.54 -6.17 -9.11
C SER A 28 -6.21 -5.43 -8.93
N TYR A 29 -5.36 -5.95 -8.04
CA TYR A 29 -3.99 -5.48 -7.86
C TYR A 29 -3.16 -5.62 -9.14
N ALA A 30 -3.44 -6.61 -9.99
CA ALA A 30 -2.73 -6.79 -11.25
C ALA A 30 -3.08 -5.70 -12.26
N LYS A 31 -4.35 -5.29 -12.34
CA LYS A 31 -4.77 -4.18 -13.22
C LYS A 31 -4.13 -2.86 -12.80
N PHE A 32 -4.17 -2.54 -11.50
CA PHE A 32 -3.49 -1.38 -10.93
C PHE A 32 -1.99 -1.42 -11.23
N ALA A 33 -1.36 -2.57 -11.05
CA ALA A 33 0.06 -2.73 -11.31
C ALA A 33 0.41 -2.46 -12.79
N ILE A 34 -0.34 -3.04 -13.73
CA ILE A 34 -0.10 -2.84 -15.17
C ILE A 34 -0.24 -1.37 -15.56
N GLU A 35 -1.30 -0.70 -15.10
CA GLU A 35 -1.57 0.70 -15.47
C GLU A 35 -0.51 1.67 -14.93
N HIS A 36 0.03 1.39 -13.75
CA HIS A 36 1.08 2.20 -13.14
C HIS A 36 2.50 1.66 -13.36
N ASN A 37 2.68 0.71 -14.30
CA ASN A 37 3.99 0.11 -14.63
C ASN A 37 4.74 -0.50 -13.43
N LEU A 38 3.99 -1.17 -12.54
CA LEU A 38 4.46 -1.87 -11.36
C LEU A 38 4.42 -3.39 -11.57
N GLU A 39 5.19 -4.13 -10.79
CA GLU A 39 5.16 -5.60 -10.79
C GLU A 39 3.99 -6.11 -9.94
N SER A 40 3.12 -6.95 -10.52
CA SER A 40 1.88 -7.39 -9.88
C SER A 40 2.08 -8.14 -8.55
N LYS A 41 3.10 -9.00 -8.43
CA LYS A 41 3.38 -9.71 -7.16
C LYS A 41 3.87 -8.76 -6.09
N SER A 42 4.55 -7.68 -6.46
CA SER A 42 5.03 -6.64 -5.55
C SER A 42 3.86 -5.86 -4.98
N VAL A 43 2.91 -5.41 -5.80
CA VAL A 43 1.66 -4.79 -5.31
C VAL A 43 0.92 -5.72 -4.36
N TRP A 44 0.78 -7.01 -4.70
CA TRP A 44 0.18 -7.99 -3.80
C TRP A 44 0.94 -8.10 -2.47
N ARG A 45 2.28 -8.16 -2.48
CA ARG A 45 3.08 -8.20 -1.24
C ARG A 45 2.88 -6.95 -0.40
N TRP A 46 2.86 -5.78 -1.03
CA TRP A 46 2.71 -4.50 -0.36
C TRP A 46 1.35 -4.41 0.35
N GLU A 47 0.27 -4.80 -0.34
CA GLU A 47 -1.08 -4.86 0.25
C GLU A 47 -1.19 -5.84 1.42
N ASN A 48 -0.33 -6.87 1.45
CA ASN A 48 -0.23 -7.82 2.55
C ASN A 48 0.73 -7.37 3.67
N GLY A 49 1.23 -6.13 3.61
CA GLY A 49 2.11 -5.58 4.64
C GLY A 49 3.58 -6.02 4.50
N ARG A 50 4.03 -6.42 3.30
CA ARG A 50 5.34 -7.04 3.08
C ARG A 50 6.15 -6.34 1.99
N ASN A 51 7.46 -6.28 2.17
CA ASN A 51 8.45 -5.98 1.13
C ASN A 51 8.26 -4.63 0.39
N TYR A 52 7.68 -3.63 1.06
CA TYR A 52 7.72 -2.23 0.62
C TYR A 52 8.90 -1.51 1.30
N LYS A 53 9.39 -0.47 0.64
CA LYS A 53 10.38 0.47 1.17
C LYS A 53 9.73 1.86 1.28
N LEU A 54 10.42 2.81 1.91
CA LEU A 54 9.95 4.20 1.96
C LEU A 54 9.69 4.76 0.55
N GLU A 55 10.58 4.49 -0.40
CA GLU A 55 10.42 4.84 -1.81
C GLU A 55 9.11 4.28 -2.42
N THR A 56 8.74 3.04 -2.08
CA THR A 56 7.47 2.46 -2.52
C THR A 56 6.28 3.24 -1.99
N LEU A 57 6.31 3.65 -0.71
CA LEU A 57 5.22 4.38 -0.08
C LEU A 57 5.11 5.80 -0.64
N SER A 58 6.24 6.46 -0.86
CA SER A 58 6.29 7.77 -1.54
C SER A 58 5.73 7.69 -2.94
N HIS A 59 6.15 6.71 -3.73
CA HIS A 59 5.68 6.54 -5.10
C HIS A 59 4.18 6.23 -5.17
N LEU A 60 3.66 5.40 -4.26
CA LEU A 60 2.22 5.15 -4.16
C LEU A 60 1.45 6.42 -3.76
N ALA A 61 1.99 7.23 -2.84
CA ALA A 61 1.37 8.50 -2.48
C ALA A 61 1.31 9.44 -3.71
N GLU A 62 2.39 9.54 -4.48
CA GLU A 62 2.43 10.32 -5.73
C GLU A 62 1.41 9.85 -6.77
N ILE A 63 1.30 8.53 -7.01
CA ILE A 63 0.30 7.93 -7.91
C ILE A 63 -1.12 8.37 -7.51
N HIS A 64 -1.39 8.46 -6.21
CA HIS A 64 -2.69 8.84 -5.67
C HIS A 64 -2.84 10.35 -5.42
N GLY A 65 -1.84 11.17 -5.75
CA GLY A 65 -1.86 12.62 -5.54
C GLY A 65 -1.91 13.01 -4.05
N LEU A 66 -1.33 12.19 -3.17
CA LEU A 66 -1.34 12.38 -1.72
C LEU A 66 0.05 12.78 -1.20
N THR A 67 0.06 13.55 -0.12
CA THR A 67 1.24 13.70 0.75
C THR A 67 1.46 12.43 1.58
N LEU A 68 2.68 12.26 2.13
CA LEU A 68 2.95 11.16 3.07
C LEU A 68 2.10 11.27 4.35
N GLU A 69 1.83 12.48 4.84
CA GLU A 69 0.95 12.69 5.97
C GLU A 69 -0.46 12.13 5.69
N GLU A 70 -1.04 12.47 4.54
CA GLU A 70 -2.35 11.95 4.13
C GLU A 70 -2.31 10.44 3.88
N PHE A 71 -1.20 9.91 3.36
CA PHE A 71 -1.02 8.47 3.20
C PHE A 71 -1.11 7.76 4.56
N PHE A 72 -0.40 8.24 5.57
CA PHE A 72 -0.35 7.62 6.91
C PHE A 72 -1.49 8.05 7.85
N LYS A 73 -2.36 8.97 7.43
CA LYS A 73 -3.47 9.47 8.25
C LYS A 73 -4.35 8.32 8.76
N GLY A 74 -4.46 8.21 10.08
CA GLY A 74 -5.28 7.20 10.77
C GLY A 74 -4.62 5.83 10.96
N ILE A 75 -3.31 5.71 10.73
CA ILE A 75 -2.53 4.50 11.02
C ILE A 75 -1.86 4.64 12.40
N GLU A 76 -2.03 3.64 13.28
CA GLU A 76 -1.46 3.58 14.65
C GLU A 76 -0.34 2.52 14.81
#